data_AF-A0A1G1T6Z5-F1
#
_entry.id   AF-A0A1G1T6Z5-F1
#
_cell.length_a   1.000
_cell.length_b   1.000
_cell.length_c   1.000
_cell.angle_alpha   90.00
_cell.angle_beta   90.00
_cell.angle_gamma   90.00
#
_symmetry.space_group_name_H-M   'P 1'
#
loop_
_entity.id
_entity.type
_entity.pdbx_description
1 polymer ?
#
loop_
_entity_poly.entity_id
_entity_poly.type
_entity_poly.pdbx_seq_one_letter_code
_entity_poly.pdbx_strand_id
1 'polypeptide(L)'
;MPPKPPHVPDTIPPAAPTGPTPNDFASFYLYGLTTTPYQQSTDFDKFGELYKLVVGAHGGFSIASSFHPYQLLNPAGVSVWYTAFAQFYAQPSRIEMFGEMTLEKTPFLVVPPASFAEYHVWPDARLTHAENPIFSRYVPFVIPFLVRKAPAALRWDAEVAAAGADRERLSWYLEAVKEAMQFLQPAPALLLGFGEFDEQHPEQLIEKFMNCRELLR
;
A
#
# COMPACT_ATOMS: atom_id res chain seq x y z
N MET A 1 -68.25 3.33 21.95
CA MET A 1 -66.99 3.52 21.21
C MET A 1 -65.93 2.64 21.86
N PRO A 2 -65.25 1.75 21.12
CA PRO A 2 -64.20 0.92 21.69
C PRO A 2 -62.90 1.73 21.90
N PRO A 3 -62.08 1.39 22.91
CA PRO A 3 -60.83 2.09 23.19
C PRO A 3 -59.78 1.79 22.12
N LYS A 4 -59.01 2.83 21.75
CA LYS A 4 -57.89 2.76 20.81
C LYS A 4 -56.75 1.93 21.42
N PRO A 5 -56.13 0.98 20.69
CA PRO A 5 -55.03 0.19 21.22
C PRO A 5 -53.78 1.06 21.47
N PRO A 6 -52.93 0.70 22.46
CA PRO A 6 -51.75 1.47 22.82
C PRO A 6 -50.70 1.44 21.71
N HIS A 7 -50.04 2.59 21.52
CA HIS A 7 -48.95 2.79 20.58
C HIS A 7 -47.78 1.88 20.98
N VAL A 8 -47.39 0.97 20.08
CA VAL A 8 -46.14 0.22 20.20
C VAL A 8 -44.99 1.23 20.02
N PRO A 9 -43.97 1.26 20.88
CA PRO A 9 -42.81 2.12 20.68
C PRO A 9 -42.04 1.63 19.45
N ASP A 10 -41.73 2.57 18.55
CA ASP A 10 -40.87 2.33 17.40
C ASP A 10 -39.50 1.86 17.90
N THR A 11 -39.26 0.55 17.83
CA THR A 11 -37.90 0.01 17.93
C THR A 11 -37.13 0.52 16.73
N ILE A 12 -36.25 1.50 16.96
CA ILE A 12 -35.25 1.95 16.01
C ILE A 12 -34.52 0.70 15.50
N PRO A 13 -34.53 0.41 14.19
CA PRO A 13 -33.78 -0.72 13.65
C PRO A 13 -32.30 -0.54 14.05
N PRO A 14 -31.62 -1.59 14.53
CA PRO A 14 -30.19 -1.51 14.76
C PRO A 14 -29.52 -1.02 13.47
N ALA A 15 -28.75 0.06 13.55
CA ALA A 15 -28.00 0.58 12.42
C ALA A 15 -27.22 -0.58 11.80
N ALA A 16 -27.40 -0.80 10.50
CA ALA A 16 -26.65 -1.83 9.78
C ALA A 16 -25.16 -1.61 10.06
N PRO A 17 -24.37 -2.68 10.28
CA PRO A 17 -22.95 -2.53 10.55
C PRO A 17 -22.32 -1.75 9.40
N THR A 18 -21.97 -0.50 9.69
CA THR A 18 -21.14 0.32 8.82
C THR A 18 -19.78 -0.37 8.84
N GLY A 19 -19.42 -1.04 7.75
CA GLY A 19 -18.12 -1.68 7.61
C GLY A 19 -16.96 -0.72 7.92
N PRO A 20 -15.72 -1.21 7.92
CA PRO A 20 -14.57 -0.38 8.26
C PRO A 20 -14.49 0.85 7.35
N THR A 21 -13.98 1.92 7.91
CA THR A 21 -13.77 3.22 7.27
C THR A 21 -12.30 3.35 6.82
N PRO A 22 -11.96 4.34 5.96
CA PRO A 22 -10.57 4.58 5.60
C PRO A 22 -9.63 4.78 6.82
N ASN A 23 -10.14 5.35 7.92
CA ASN A 23 -9.35 5.60 9.13
C ASN A 23 -8.89 4.32 9.85
N ASP A 24 -9.55 3.19 9.58
CA ASP A 24 -9.17 1.87 10.11
C ASP A 24 -7.96 1.27 9.39
N PHE A 25 -7.42 1.98 8.39
CA PHE A 25 -6.28 1.56 7.58
C PHE A 25 -5.13 2.57 7.66
N ALA A 26 -3.94 2.11 7.30
CA ALA A 26 -2.75 2.94 7.06
C ALA A 26 -2.11 2.57 5.72
N SER A 27 -1.63 3.60 5.03
CA SER A 27 -1.07 3.52 3.69
C SER A 27 0.42 3.19 3.80
N PHE A 28 0.82 1.99 3.37
CA PHE A 28 2.22 1.55 3.38
C PHE A 28 2.74 1.34 1.96
N TYR A 29 4.06 1.26 1.84
CA TYR A 29 4.72 0.90 0.59
C TYR A 29 6.08 0.25 0.80
N LEU A 30 6.43 -0.65 -0.12
CA LEU A 30 7.82 -0.94 -0.44
C LEU A 30 8.33 0.08 -1.45
N TYR A 31 9.58 0.50 -1.36
CA TYR A 31 10.18 1.41 -2.33
C TYR A 31 11.59 1.00 -2.72
N GLY A 32 11.98 1.40 -3.94
CA GLY A 32 13.23 0.97 -4.53
C GLY A 32 13.57 1.69 -5.83
N LEU A 33 14.60 1.21 -6.50
CA LEU A 33 15.08 1.72 -7.79
C LEU A 33 15.00 0.62 -8.84
N THR A 34 14.60 0.98 -10.06
CA THR A 34 14.40 0.05 -11.18
C THR A 34 14.73 0.75 -12.50
N THR A 35 14.63 0.05 -13.61
CA THR A 35 14.57 0.66 -14.94
C THR A 35 13.15 0.89 -15.43
N THR A 36 12.15 0.28 -14.79
CA THR A 36 10.75 0.30 -15.25
C THR A 36 9.77 0.44 -14.08
N PRO A 37 9.43 1.68 -13.66
CA PRO A 37 8.74 1.92 -12.38
C PRO A 37 7.26 1.55 -12.39
N TYR A 38 6.57 1.74 -13.52
CA TYR A 38 5.17 1.35 -13.66
C TYR A 38 5.08 -0.04 -14.26
N GLN A 39 4.65 -1.00 -13.44
CA GLN A 39 4.40 -2.38 -13.82
C GLN A 39 3.08 -2.81 -13.20
N GLN A 40 2.39 -3.75 -13.85
CA GLN A 40 1.16 -4.34 -13.32
C GLN A 40 1.28 -5.86 -13.38
N SER A 41 0.62 -6.52 -12.43
CA SER A 41 0.50 -7.98 -12.45
C SER A 41 -0.87 -8.37 -11.90
N THR A 42 -1.40 -9.49 -12.40
CA THR A 42 -2.64 -10.09 -11.90
C THR A 42 -2.37 -11.32 -11.04
N ASP A 43 -1.11 -11.60 -10.70
CA ASP A 43 -0.71 -12.76 -9.91
C ASP A 43 -1.05 -12.56 -8.43
N PHE A 44 -2.27 -12.95 -8.07
CA PHE A 44 -2.80 -12.84 -6.71
C PHE A 44 -1.94 -13.56 -5.68
N ASP A 45 -1.47 -14.76 -6.00
CA ASP A 45 -0.70 -15.58 -5.07
C ASP A 45 0.64 -14.91 -4.76
N LYS A 46 1.32 -14.38 -5.78
CA LYS A 46 2.58 -13.63 -5.58
C LYS A 46 2.39 -12.34 -4.79
N PHE A 47 1.31 -11.60 -5.03
CA PHE A 47 0.97 -10.44 -4.20
C PHE A 47 0.67 -10.85 -2.74
N GLY A 48 0.01 -11.99 -2.53
CA GLY A 48 -0.25 -12.52 -1.19
C GLY A 48 1.02 -12.96 -0.46
N GLU A 49 1.96 -13.60 -1.16
CA GLU A 49 3.29 -13.94 -0.65
C GLU A 49 4.05 -12.68 -0.23
N LEU A 50 4.16 -11.69 -1.11
CA LEU A 50 4.84 -10.43 -0.83
C LEU A 50 4.18 -9.69 0.35
N TYR A 51 2.85 -9.61 0.37
CA TYR A 51 2.10 -8.98 1.47
C TYR A 51 2.42 -9.65 2.81
N LYS A 52 2.37 -10.98 2.89
CA LYS A 52 2.68 -11.71 4.14
C LYS A 52 4.13 -11.51 4.58
N LEU A 53 5.05 -11.41 3.63
CA LEU A 53 6.48 -11.24 3.92
C LEU A 53 6.81 -9.86 4.48
N VAL A 54 6.06 -8.83 4.09
CA VAL A 54 6.32 -7.43 4.46
C VAL A 54 5.39 -6.96 5.58
N VAL A 55 4.08 -7.21 5.42
CA VAL A 55 3.03 -6.76 6.34
C VAL A 55 2.80 -7.80 7.45
N GLY A 56 2.76 -9.08 7.13
CA GLY A 56 2.52 -10.14 8.10
C GLY A 56 1.04 -10.39 8.40
N ALA A 57 0.71 -10.64 9.66
CA ALA A 57 -0.61 -11.12 10.10
C ALA A 57 -1.64 -9.98 10.26
N HIS A 58 -1.83 -9.21 9.19
CA HIS A 58 -2.83 -8.15 9.06
C HIS A 58 -3.66 -8.40 7.79
N GLY A 59 -4.93 -8.02 7.81
CA GLY A 59 -5.72 -7.92 6.58
C GLY A 59 -5.47 -6.59 5.88
N GLY A 60 -5.79 -6.53 4.59
CA GLY A 60 -5.68 -5.30 3.82
C GLY A 60 -5.68 -5.52 2.32
N PHE A 61 -5.08 -4.60 1.58
CA PHE A 61 -5.00 -4.61 0.13
C PHE A 61 -3.54 -4.58 -0.33
N SER A 62 -3.20 -5.48 -1.24
CA SER A 62 -2.15 -5.22 -2.22
C SER A 62 -2.76 -4.46 -3.39
N ILE A 63 -2.07 -3.45 -3.89
CA ILE A 63 -2.47 -2.74 -5.11
C ILE A 63 -1.68 -3.36 -6.26
N ALA A 64 -2.38 -3.76 -7.32
CA ALA A 64 -1.87 -4.63 -8.40
C ALA A 64 -0.90 -3.95 -9.38
N SER A 65 -0.14 -2.97 -8.89
CA SER A 65 0.83 -2.21 -9.67
C SER A 65 1.99 -1.73 -8.80
N SER A 66 3.13 -1.51 -9.44
CA SER A 66 4.15 -0.60 -8.94
C SER A 66 4.00 0.76 -9.62
N PHE A 67 4.50 1.80 -8.96
CA PHE A 67 4.35 3.19 -9.38
C PHE A 67 5.66 3.94 -9.20
N HIS A 68 5.91 4.91 -10.06
CA HIS A 68 6.77 6.03 -9.72
C HIS A 68 6.10 6.86 -8.61
N PRO A 69 6.82 7.52 -7.68
CA PRO A 69 6.22 8.38 -6.65
C PRO A 69 5.22 9.41 -7.19
N TYR A 70 5.53 10.06 -8.31
CA TYR A 70 4.61 11.00 -9.00
C TYR A 70 3.38 10.36 -9.65
N GLN A 71 3.22 9.05 -9.57
CA GLN A 71 2.01 8.35 -10.00
C GLN A 71 1.13 7.95 -8.81
N LEU A 72 1.48 8.29 -7.56
CA LEU A 72 0.73 7.86 -6.38
C LEU A 72 -0.51 8.71 -6.09
N LEU A 73 -0.53 9.94 -6.60
CA LEU A 73 -1.65 10.88 -6.48
C LEU A 73 -2.17 11.23 -7.87
N ASN A 74 -3.49 11.24 -8.04
CA ASN A 74 -4.11 11.70 -9.28
C ASN A 74 -4.14 13.26 -9.33
N PRO A 75 -4.59 13.89 -10.43
CA PRO A 75 -4.63 15.35 -10.55
C PRO A 75 -5.51 16.07 -9.51
N ALA A 76 -6.46 15.36 -8.90
CA ALA A 76 -7.31 15.87 -7.83
C ALA A 76 -6.67 15.69 -6.43
N GLY A 77 -5.44 15.17 -6.35
CA GLY A 77 -4.75 14.89 -5.10
C GLY A 77 -5.19 13.61 -4.40
N VAL A 78 -6.01 12.78 -5.05
CA VAL A 78 -6.51 11.52 -4.46
C VAL A 78 -5.47 10.43 -4.63
N SER A 79 -5.15 9.75 -3.53
CA SER A 79 -4.13 8.72 -3.50
C SER A 79 -4.60 7.39 -4.11
N VAL A 80 -3.63 6.58 -4.54
CA VAL A 80 -3.88 5.21 -5.01
C VAL A 80 -4.47 4.32 -3.90
N TRP A 81 -4.07 4.54 -2.65
CA TRP A 81 -4.60 3.83 -1.47
C TRP A 81 -6.08 4.14 -1.24
N TYR A 82 -6.46 5.42 -1.23
CA TYR A 82 -7.85 5.82 -1.09
C TYR A 82 -8.71 5.27 -2.23
N THR A 83 -8.18 5.32 -3.45
CA THR A 83 -8.88 4.78 -4.63
C THR A 83 -9.10 3.28 -4.51
N ALA A 84 -8.09 2.53 -4.06
CA ALA A 84 -8.21 1.09 -3.85
C ALA A 84 -9.26 0.76 -2.77
N PHE A 85 -9.27 1.50 -1.66
CA PHE A 85 -10.31 1.37 -0.64
C PHE A 85 -11.70 1.63 -1.23
N ALA A 86 -11.89 2.71 -1.99
CA ALA A 86 -13.18 3.07 -2.58
C ALA A 86 -13.67 2.01 -3.59
N GLN A 87 -12.77 1.47 -4.43
CA GLN A 87 -13.09 0.39 -5.37
C GLN A 87 -13.53 -0.89 -4.64
N PHE A 88 -12.87 -1.23 -3.54
CA PHE A 88 -13.23 -2.38 -2.72
C PHE A 88 -14.55 -2.16 -1.99
N TYR A 89 -14.74 -0.96 -1.42
CA TYR A 89 -15.97 -0.58 -0.73
C TYR A 89 -17.19 -0.54 -1.66
N ALA A 90 -16.99 -0.35 -2.96
CA ALA A 90 -18.07 -0.40 -3.94
C ALA A 90 -18.55 -1.83 -4.27
N GLN A 91 -17.85 -2.87 -3.83
CA GLN A 91 -18.23 -4.26 -4.14
C GLN A 91 -19.55 -4.66 -3.45
N PRO A 92 -20.43 -5.44 -4.13
CA PRO A 92 -21.66 -5.93 -3.51
C PRO A 92 -21.41 -6.78 -2.26
N SER A 93 -20.35 -7.59 -2.28
CA SER A 93 -19.93 -8.51 -1.21
C SER A 93 -19.07 -7.84 -0.12
N ARG A 94 -18.93 -6.50 -0.10
CA ARG A 94 -18.00 -5.79 0.78
C ARG A 94 -18.06 -6.19 2.26
N ILE A 95 -19.26 -6.46 2.80
CA ILE A 95 -19.42 -6.78 4.23
C ILE A 95 -18.74 -8.10 4.58
N GLU A 96 -18.94 -9.13 3.75
CA GLU A 96 -18.30 -10.44 3.90
C GLU A 96 -16.78 -10.31 3.73
N MET A 97 -16.34 -9.63 2.69
CA MET A 97 -14.91 -9.46 2.40
C MET A 97 -14.18 -8.68 3.49
N PHE A 98 -14.80 -7.63 4.06
CA PHE A 98 -14.25 -6.94 5.24
C PHE A 98 -14.28 -7.81 6.50
N GLY A 99 -15.24 -8.72 6.61
CA GLY A 99 -15.28 -9.76 7.63
C GLY A 99 -14.05 -10.67 7.55
N GLU A 100 -13.77 -11.24 6.37
CA GLU A 100 -12.58 -12.07 6.12
C GLU A 100 -11.27 -11.31 6.36
N MET A 101 -11.19 -10.07 5.88
CA MET A 101 -10.04 -9.20 6.13
C MET A 101 -9.78 -8.99 7.63
N THR A 102 -10.83 -8.91 8.43
CA THR A 102 -10.72 -8.62 9.86
C THR A 102 -10.45 -9.89 10.67
N LEU A 103 -11.16 -10.98 10.39
CA LEU A 103 -11.14 -12.22 11.15
C LEU A 103 -9.99 -13.12 10.73
N GLU A 104 -9.87 -13.38 9.43
CA GLU A 104 -8.87 -14.27 8.85
C GLU A 104 -7.60 -13.54 8.42
N LYS A 105 -7.59 -12.20 8.54
CA LYS A 105 -6.47 -11.34 8.16
C LYS A 105 -6.09 -11.53 6.69
N THR A 106 -7.10 -11.77 5.86
CA THR A 106 -6.93 -12.03 4.42
C THR A 106 -6.51 -10.76 3.69
N PRO A 107 -5.42 -10.79 2.90
CA PRO A 107 -5.12 -9.74 1.95
C PRO A 107 -5.96 -9.92 0.68
N PHE A 108 -6.42 -8.81 0.12
CA PHE A 108 -7.09 -8.76 -1.18
C PHE A 108 -6.23 -8.03 -2.19
N LEU A 109 -6.48 -8.25 -3.48
CA LEU A 109 -5.80 -7.55 -4.57
C LEU A 109 -6.75 -6.57 -5.23
N VAL A 110 -6.31 -5.33 -5.42
CA VAL A 110 -7.09 -4.29 -6.09
C VAL A 110 -6.31 -3.77 -7.29
N VAL A 111 -6.94 -3.77 -8.47
CA VAL A 111 -6.37 -3.18 -9.68
C VAL A 111 -6.63 -1.68 -9.69
N PRO A 112 -5.59 -0.83 -9.67
CA PRO A 112 -5.76 0.62 -9.69
C PRO A 112 -6.34 1.08 -11.05
N PRO A 113 -7.10 2.18 -11.09
CA PRO A 113 -7.54 2.75 -12.36
C PRO A 113 -6.38 3.14 -13.27
N ALA A 114 -6.57 3.04 -14.59
CA ALA A 114 -5.56 3.37 -15.59
C ALA A 114 -5.05 4.82 -15.51
N SER A 115 -5.81 5.74 -14.91
CA SER A 115 -5.39 7.13 -14.68
C SER A 115 -4.12 7.25 -13.85
N PHE A 116 -3.79 6.25 -13.01
CA PHE A 116 -2.54 6.25 -12.25
C PHE A 116 -1.31 5.79 -13.08
N ALA A 117 -1.49 5.45 -14.36
CA ALA A 117 -0.36 5.22 -15.26
C ALA A 117 0.34 6.54 -15.66
N GLU A 118 -0.32 7.68 -15.48
CA GLU A 118 0.22 8.98 -15.86
C GLU A 118 1.02 9.62 -14.73
N TYR A 119 2.10 10.32 -15.09
CA TYR A 119 2.89 11.09 -14.13
C TYR A 119 2.15 12.38 -13.76
N HIS A 120 1.98 12.59 -12.47
CA HIS A 120 1.49 13.83 -11.88
C HIS A 120 2.56 14.35 -10.92
N VAL A 121 3.53 15.06 -11.50
CA VAL A 121 4.64 15.64 -10.74
C VAL A 121 4.06 16.57 -9.68
N TRP A 122 4.41 16.29 -8.43
CA TRP A 122 4.08 17.16 -7.30
C TRP A 122 4.83 18.49 -7.43
N PRO A 123 4.58 19.50 -6.57
CA PRO A 123 5.41 20.70 -6.58
C PRO A 123 6.92 20.43 -6.47
N ASP A 124 7.30 19.30 -5.85
CA ASP A 124 8.66 18.81 -5.80
C ASP A 124 8.99 17.89 -6.99
N ALA A 125 9.86 18.35 -7.88
CA ALA A 125 10.26 17.64 -9.11
C ALA A 125 11.63 16.93 -9.04
N ARG A 126 12.26 16.82 -7.85
CA ARG A 126 13.64 16.33 -7.69
C ARG A 126 13.90 14.89 -8.15
N LEU A 127 12.85 14.08 -8.30
CA LEU A 127 12.98 12.71 -8.84
C LEU A 127 12.94 12.64 -10.36
N THR A 128 12.67 13.76 -11.04
CA THR A 128 12.69 13.80 -12.49
C THR A 128 14.12 13.79 -13.02
N HIS A 129 14.33 13.19 -14.19
CA HIS A 129 15.61 13.23 -14.90
C HIS A 129 16.09 14.67 -15.18
N ALA A 130 15.16 15.60 -15.45
CA ALA A 130 15.48 16.99 -15.74
C ALA A 130 16.18 17.67 -14.56
N GLU A 131 15.67 17.45 -13.34
CA GLU A 131 16.26 17.99 -12.11
C GLU A 131 17.46 17.16 -11.63
N ASN A 132 17.44 15.85 -11.86
CA ASN A 132 18.47 14.95 -11.36
C ASN A 132 18.72 13.78 -12.34
N PRO A 133 19.74 13.90 -13.22
CA PRO A 133 19.96 12.95 -14.31
C PRO A 133 20.20 11.50 -13.88
N ILE A 134 20.61 11.26 -12.63
CA ILE A 134 20.85 9.90 -12.09
C ILE A 134 19.60 9.02 -12.13
N PHE A 135 18.42 9.64 -11.98
CA PHE A 135 17.14 8.94 -12.00
C PHE A 135 16.66 8.58 -13.40
N SER A 136 17.43 8.88 -14.46
CA SER A 136 17.22 8.27 -15.79
C SER A 136 17.65 6.80 -15.83
N ARG A 137 18.60 6.40 -14.97
CA ARG A 137 19.12 5.03 -14.88
C ARG A 137 18.56 4.27 -13.69
N TYR A 138 18.39 4.96 -12.56
CA TYR A 138 17.88 4.39 -11.33
C TYR A 138 16.50 4.99 -11.03
N VAL A 139 15.48 4.54 -11.75
CA VAL A 139 14.15 5.13 -11.68
C VAL A 139 13.44 4.71 -10.38
N PRO A 140 12.94 5.64 -9.55
CA PRO A 140 12.20 5.32 -8.34
C PRO A 140 10.93 4.51 -8.60
N PHE A 141 10.68 3.48 -7.78
CA PHE A 141 9.42 2.76 -7.75
C PHE A 141 8.89 2.58 -6.34
N VAL A 142 7.58 2.34 -6.25
CA VAL A 142 6.78 2.16 -5.04
C VAL A 142 5.78 1.03 -5.30
N ILE A 143 5.67 0.06 -4.39
CA ILE A 143 4.64 -0.98 -4.39
C ILE A 143 3.72 -0.70 -3.20
N PRO A 144 2.46 -0.28 -3.41
CA PRO A 144 1.62 0.18 -2.32
C PRO A 144 0.77 -0.95 -1.70
N PHE A 145 0.62 -0.84 -0.38
CA PHE A 145 -0.20 -1.71 0.45
C PHE A 145 -1.11 -0.83 1.32
N LEU A 146 -2.39 -1.18 1.42
CA LEU A 146 -3.27 -0.57 2.42
C LEU A 146 -3.50 -1.58 3.53
N VAL A 147 -3.05 -1.28 4.73
CA VAL A 147 -3.00 -2.26 5.83
C VAL A 147 -4.00 -1.89 6.90
N ARG A 148 -4.83 -2.85 7.30
CA ARG A 148 -5.76 -2.65 8.41
C ARG A 148 -4.98 -2.51 9.72
N LYS A 149 -5.26 -1.45 10.46
CA LYS A 149 -4.65 -1.19 11.77
C LYS A 149 -5.00 -2.31 12.74
N ALA A 150 -3.98 -2.86 13.40
CA ALA A 150 -4.10 -3.91 14.40
C ALA A 150 -2.94 -3.79 15.39
N PRO A 151 -3.05 -4.35 16.62
CA PRO A 151 -2.02 -4.19 17.64
C PRO A 151 -0.73 -4.97 17.36
N ALA A 152 -0.75 -5.93 16.44
CA ALA A 152 0.46 -6.65 16.05
C ALA A 152 1.41 -5.72 15.28
N ALA A 153 2.72 -5.92 15.45
CA ALA A 153 3.71 -5.26 14.62
C ALA A 153 3.70 -5.83 13.19
N LEU A 154 4.04 -5.01 12.21
CA LEU A 154 4.25 -5.46 10.85
C LEU A 154 5.43 -6.43 10.80
N ARG A 155 5.41 -7.36 9.83
CA ARG A 155 6.51 -8.33 9.68
C ARG A 155 7.84 -7.62 9.44
N TRP A 156 7.85 -6.56 8.64
CA TRP A 156 9.02 -5.71 8.40
C TRP A 156 9.63 -5.19 9.70
N ASP A 157 8.83 -4.53 10.53
CA ASP A 157 9.30 -3.94 11.79
C ASP A 157 9.81 -5.01 12.76
N ALA A 158 9.12 -6.15 12.82
CA ALA A 158 9.52 -7.27 13.65
C ALA A 158 10.87 -7.86 13.22
N GLU A 159 11.13 -8.00 11.91
CA GLU A 159 12.41 -8.52 11.40
C GLU A 159 13.55 -7.53 11.58
N VAL A 160 13.32 -6.24 11.37
CA VAL A 160 14.31 -5.19 11.64
C VAL A 160 14.67 -5.18 13.12
N ALA A 161 13.68 -5.24 14.01
CA ALA A 161 13.91 -5.28 15.46
C ALA A 161 14.62 -6.57 15.89
N ALA A 162 14.23 -7.72 15.34
CA ALA A 162 14.83 -9.02 15.66
C ALA A 162 16.27 -9.16 15.16
N ALA A 163 16.62 -8.49 14.06
CA ALA A 163 18.00 -8.45 13.57
C ALA A 163 18.94 -7.72 14.54
N GLY A 164 18.48 -6.64 15.19
CA GLY A 164 19.33 -5.86 16.10
C GLY A 164 20.63 -5.40 15.41
N ALA A 165 21.77 -5.96 15.84
CA ALA A 165 23.08 -5.72 15.22
C ALA A 165 23.52 -6.79 14.20
N ASP A 166 22.75 -7.87 14.06
CA ASP A 166 23.03 -8.98 13.15
C ASP A 166 22.64 -8.61 11.70
N ARG A 167 23.65 -8.14 10.97
CA ARG A 167 23.51 -7.73 9.57
C ARG A 167 23.21 -8.90 8.64
N GLU A 168 23.68 -10.10 8.95
CA GLU A 168 23.51 -11.26 8.08
C GLU A 168 22.04 -11.72 8.08
N ARG A 169 21.45 -11.81 9.28
CA ARG A 169 20.02 -12.09 9.43
C ARG A 169 19.15 -11.11 8.64
N LEU A 170 19.41 -9.80 8.78
CA LEU A 170 18.65 -8.78 8.05
C LEU A 170 18.85 -8.92 6.54
N SER A 171 20.06 -9.24 6.09
CA SER A 171 20.37 -9.43 4.67
C SER A 171 19.55 -10.56 4.06
N TRP A 172 19.40 -11.71 4.74
CA TRP A 172 18.59 -12.81 4.21
C TRP A 172 17.10 -12.43 4.09
N TYR A 173 16.57 -11.70 5.06
CA TYR A 173 15.20 -11.21 4.98
C TYR A 173 15.00 -10.24 3.82
N LEU A 174 15.92 -9.28 3.63
CA LEU A 174 15.84 -8.31 2.53
C LEU A 174 15.98 -8.97 1.16
N GLU A 175 16.85 -9.98 1.01
CA GLU A 175 16.93 -10.76 -0.23
C GLU A 175 15.65 -11.54 -0.50
N ALA A 176 15.02 -12.14 0.52
CA ALA A 176 13.73 -12.79 0.35
C ALA A 176 12.63 -11.82 -0.11
N VAL A 177 12.59 -10.59 0.43
CA VAL A 177 11.64 -9.54 -0.01
C VAL A 177 11.92 -9.14 -1.45
N LYS A 178 13.20 -8.95 -1.80
CA LYS A 178 13.64 -8.61 -3.15
C LYS A 178 13.30 -9.70 -4.16
N GLU A 179 13.45 -10.98 -3.82
CA GLU A 179 13.03 -12.11 -4.65
C GLU A 179 11.50 -12.12 -4.81
N ALA A 180 10.77 -11.96 -3.71
CA ALA A 180 9.31 -11.98 -3.72
C ALA A 180 8.68 -10.85 -4.55
N MET A 181 9.37 -9.73 -4.77
CA MET A 181 8.86 -8.65 -5.63
C MET A 181 9.18 -8.81 -7.13
N GLN A 182 10.02 -9.78 -7.54
CA GLN A 182 10.52 -9.89 -8.92
C GLN A 182 9.44 -10.16 -9.97
N PHE A 183 8.30 -10.75 -9.57
CA PHE A 183 7.16 -10.96 -10.47
C PHE A 183 6.53 -9.63 -10.94
N LEU A 184 6.72 -8.56 -10.16
CA LEU A 184 6.21 -7.21 -10.46
C LEU A 184 7.34 -6.26 -10.87
N GLN A 185 8.52 -6.39 -10.25
CA GLN A 185 9.70 -5.58 -10.51
C GLN A 185 10.89 -6.48 -10.88
N PRO A 186 10.97 -6.93 -12.15
CA PRO A 186 12.06 -7.79 -12.60
C PRO A 186 13.42 -7.12 -12.48
N ALA A 187 14.48 -7.92 -12.46
CA ALA A 187 15.84 -7.41 -12.41
C ALA A 187 16.18 -6.55 -13.66
N PRO A 188 16.94 -5.45 -13.50
CA PRO A 188 17.54 -4.98 -12.25
C PRO A 188 16.57 -4.10 -11.42
N ALA A 189 16.22 -4.57 -10.21
CA ALA A 189 15.49 -3.81 -9.22
C ALA A 189 16.21 -3.88 -7.86
N LEU A 190 16.37 -2.72 -7.21
CA LEU A 190 16.98 -2.56 -5.90
C LEU A 190 15.90 -2.20 -4.88
N LEU A 191 15.78 -3.00 -3.83
CA LEU A 191 14.97 -2.66 -2.67
C LEU A 191 15.71 -1.63 -1.80
N LEU A 192 15.06 -0.51 -1.48
CA LEU A 192 15.60 0.49 -0.55
C LEU A 192 14.95 0.41 0.83
N GLY A 193 13.68 0.04 0.91
CA GLY A 193 13.01 -0.15 2.19
C GLY A 193 11.50 -0.27 2.11
N PHE A 194 10.89 -0.13 3.28
CA PHE A 194 9.46 -0.12 3.51
C PHE A 194 9.09 1.07 4.39
N GLY A 195 7.92 1.66 4.21
CA GLY A 195 7.49 2.81 5.01
C GLY A 195 6.00 3.10 4.91
N GLU A 196 5.54 3.96 5.80
CA GLU A 196 4.20 4.54 5.77
C GLU A 196 4.18 5.78 4.87
N PHE A 197 3.08 5.97 4.14
CA PHE A 197 2.81 7.13 3.30
C PHE A 197 1.95 8.12 4.06
N ASP A 198 2.53 9.29 4.30
CA ASP A 198 1.80 10.42 4.85
C ASP A 198 1.18 11.22 3.70
N GLU A 199 -0.13 11.10 3.54
CA GLU A 199 -0.86 11.83 2.49
C GLU A 199 -0.82 13.36 2.68
N GLN A 200 -0.56 13.84 3.90
CA GLN A 200 -0.42 15.27 4.19
C GLN A 200 0.97 15.79 3.84
N HIS A 201 1.96 14.89 3.81
CA HIS A 201 3.37 15.19 3.58
C HIS A 201 3.99 14.25 2.55
N PRO A 202 3.45 14.20 1.31
CA PRO A 202 3.92 13.28 0.28
C PRO A 202 5.41 13.50 -0.06
N GLU A 203 5.93 14.71 0.10
CA GLU A 203 7.34 15.08 -0.07
C GLU A 203 8.31 14.26 0.78
N GLN A 204 7.88 13.70 1.92
CA GLN A 204 8.71 12.83 2.75
C GLN A 204 9.20 11.58 1.99
N LEU A 205 8.38 11.08 1.05
CA LEU A 205 8.79 10.00 0.16
C LEU A 205 9.92 10.45 -0.78
N ILE A 206 9.87 11.68 -1.29
CA ILE A 206 10.92 12.24 -2.15
C ILE A 206 12.25 12.29 -1.38
N GLU A 207 12.22 12.75 -0.13
CA GLU A 207 13.42 12.79 0.72
C GLU A 207 14.05 11.42 0.93
N LYS A 208 13.25 10.34 1.05
CA LYS A 208 13.78 8.97 1.17
C LYS A 208 14.64 8.59 -0.04
N PHE A 209 14.22 8.91 -1.26
CA PHE A 209 15.00 8.66 -2.46
C PHE A 209 16.21 9.59 -2.59
N MET A 210 16.05 10.87 -2.23
CA MET A 210 17.13 11.85 -2.29
C MET A 210 18.27 11.51 -1.32
N ASN A 211 17.95 10.94 -0.15
CA ASN A 211 18.95 10.47 0.82
C ASN A 211 19.80 9.31 0.29
N CYS A 212 19.27 8.51 -0.65
CA CYS A 212 20.03 7.44 -1.29
C CYS A 212 20.88 7.93 -2.48
N ARG A 213 20.67 9.16 -2.97
CA ARG A 213 21.29 9.66 -4.21
C ARG A 213 22.81 9.57 -4.19
N GLU A 214 23.45 9.93 -3.08
CA GLU A 214 24.91 9.92 -2.99
C GLU A 214 25.51 8.50 -3.11
N LEU A 215 24.73 7.47 -2.77
CA LEU A 215 25.14 6.06 -2.92
C LEU A 215 25.06 5.57 -4.38
N LEU A 216 24.40 6.32 -5.26
CA LEU A 216 24.17 5.95 -6.66
C LEU A 216 25.20 6.58 -7.63
N ARG A 217 26.04 7.49 -7.12
CA ARG A 217 27.02 8.25 -7.91
C ARG A 217 28.24 7.43 -8.28
#